data_AF-A0A7X2NTV8-F1
#
_entry.id   AF-A0A7X2NTV8-F1
#
_cell.length_a   1.000
_cell.length_b   1.000
_cell.length_c   1.000
_cell.angle_alpha   90.00
_cell.angle_beta   90.00
_cell.angle_gamma   90.00
#
_symmetry.space_group_name_H-M   'P 1'
#
loop_
_entity.id
_entity.type
_entity.pdbx_description
1 polymer ?
#
loop_
_entity_poly.entity_id
_entity_poly.type
_entity_poly.pdbx_seq_one_letter_code
_entity_poly.pdbx_strand_id
1 'polypeptide(L)'
;MIRYIEGDMFKSPAQVLVNTVNTVGVMGKGVALEFKKRYPDMFQAYREVCDKRKLKIGTLMLFYEPDHWVLLFPTKENWRNPSRIEYIEAGLAKFRRTYAEKGITSVAFPRLGCGNGELNWSDVQPVMEKFLQDLPIDVYVYLGMGTDPFPEHKNQEKTVDWLRHNAKDMSFQGLEDDIRYNCSIVPYHFSSDRSDWCVLWKEGLAFEKNGKDKEQVLVDEDSFFEIWSDLRSNGIAARRTAGSLERLVMDLLLSLGYLSEIRISDGKTGEKTEGYQINSGEGRVYDLKGRSDELSGNHSEK
;
A
#
# COMPACT_ATOMS: atom_id res chain seq x y z
N MET A 1 -16.05 -0.83 4.55
CA MET A 1 -15.47 -0.91 5.91
C MET A 1 -14.22 -0.04 5.94
N ILE A 2 -14.01 0.78 6.97
CA ILE A 2 -12.81 1.62 7.11
C ILE A 2 -11.78 0.90 7.98
N ARG A 3 -10.54 0.81 7.51
CA ARG A 3 -9.40 0.25 8.25
C ARG A 3 -8.41 1.38 8.56
N TYR A 4 -8.12 1.61 9.84
CA TYR A 4 -7.14 2.61 10.27
C TYR A 4 -5.76 1.97 10.43
N ILE A 5 -4.73 2.57 9.84
CA ILE A 5 -3.41 1.95 9.69
C ILE A 5 -2.31 2.93 10.11
N GLU A 6 -1.36 2.48 10.93
CA GLU A 6 -0.03 3.07 11.02
C GLU A 6 0.94 2.28 10.15
N GLY A 7 1.53 2.95 9.16
CA GLY A 7 2.38 2.35 8.13
C GLY A 7 2.56 3.29 6.93
N ASP A 8 3.25 2.81 5.90
CA ASP A 8 3.43 3.55 4.65
C ASP A 8 2.20 3.40 3.73
N MET A 9 1.56 4.54 3.42
CA MET A 9 0.43 4.62 2.50
C MET A 9 0.81 4.24 1.07
N PHE A 10 2.06 4.46 0.65
CA PHE A 10 2.52 4.12 -0.69
C PHE A 10 2.72 2.62 -0.93
N LYS A 11 2.61 1.82 0.13
CA LYS A 11 2.58 0.35 0.10
C LYS A 11 1.16 -0.21 0.18
N SER A 12 0.14 0.65 0.21
CA SER A 12 -1.25 0.23 0.43
C SER A 12 -1.72 -0.83 -0.57
N PRO A 13 -2.58 -1.77 -0.18
CA PRO A 13 -3.25 -2.65 -1.13
C PRO A 13 -4.25 -1.91 -2.05
N ALA A 14 -4.61 -0.67 -1.70
CA ALA A 14 -5.61 0.10 -2.41
C ALA A 14 -5.26 0.35 -3.89
N GLN A 15 -6.27 0.31 -4.74
CA GLN A 15 -6.19 0.72 -6.15
C GLN A 15 -5.85 2.21 -6.26
N VAL A 16 -6.46 3.05 -5.42
CA VAL A 16 -6.34 4.51 -5.46
C VAL A 16 -5.64 5.03 -4.21
N LEU A 17 -4.61 5.86 -4.37
CA LEU A 17 -3.99 6.62 -3.29
C LEU A 17 -4.44 8.08 -3.36
N VAL A 18 -4.82 8.66 -2.21
CA VAL A 18 -5.23 10.06 -2.15
C VAL A 18 -4.04 10.97 -1.84
N ASN A 19 -3.79 11.91 -2.75
CA ASN A 19 -2.81 12.97 -2.57
C ASN A 19 -3.50 14.26 -2.10
N THR A 20 -3.12 14.78 -0.94
CA THR A 20 -3.65 16.05 -0.44
C THR A 20 -2.90 17.22 -1.06
N VAL A 21 -3.63 18.10 -1.77
CA VAL A 21 -3.02 19.17 -2.57
C VAL A 21 -3.61 20.54 -2.26
N ASN A 22 -2.94 21.58 -2.75
CA ASN A 22 -3.52 22.90 -2.86
C ASN A 22 -4.10 23.12 -4.27
N THR A 23 -4.63 24.31 -4.54
CA THR A 23 -5.17 24.67 -5.87
C THR A 23 -4.24 25.62 -6.64
N VAL A 24 -3.01 25.83 -6.16
CA VAL A 24 -2.03 26.76 -6.76
C VAL A 24 -0.79 26.06 -7.33
N GLY A 25 -0.85 24.75 -7.55
CA GLY A 25 0.19 24.04 -8.31
C GLY A 25 1.49 23.74 -7.55
N VAL A 26 1.50 23.79 -6.21
CA VAL A 26 2.72 23.57 -5.40
C VAL A 26 2.67 22.23 -4.65
N MET A 27 3.72 21.43 -4.74
CA MET A 27 3.92 20.22 -3.91
C MET A 27 5.32 20.24 -3.29
N GLY A 28 5.45 20.92 -2.14
CA GLY A 28 6.76 21.25 -1.55
C GLY A 28 7.11 20.53 -0.24
N LYS A 29 6.16 19.86 0.41
CA LYS A 29 6.37 19.18 1.70
C LYS A 29 5.36 18.08 1.97
N GLY A 30 5.70 17.20 2.92
CA GLY A 30 4.84 16.11 3.38
C GLY A 30 4.46 15.13 2.26
N VAL A 31 3.28 14.53 2.38
CA VAL A 31 2.81 13.50 1.43
C VAL A 31 2.78 14.00 -0.02
N ALA A 32 2.43 15.26 -0.25
CA ALA A 32 2.38 15.84 -1.59
C ALA A 32 3.75 15.88 -2.29
N LEU A 33 4.82 16.16 -1.54
CA LEU A 33 6.18 16.11 -2.08
C LEU A 33 6.57 14.69 -2.49
N GLU A 34 6.15 13.69 -1.72
CA GLU A 34 6.43 12.29 -2.04
C GLU A 34 5.70 11.85 -3.30
N PHE A 35 4.41 12.21 -3.45
CA PHE A 35 3.69 11.99 -4.71
C PHE A 35 4.36 12.69 -5.91
N LYS A 36 4.89 13.91 -5.73
CA LYS A 36 5.62 14.61 -6.80
C LYS A 36 6.89 13.86 -7.23
N LYS A 37 7.64 13.30 -6.28
CA LYS A 37 8.85 12.52 -6.57
C LYS A 37 8.51 11.21 -7.29
N ARG A 38 7.45 10.52 -6.83
CA ARG A 38 7.03 9.22 -7.37
C ARG A 38 6.32 9.32 -8.72
N TYR A 39 5.53 10.38 -8.93
CA TYR A 39 4.69 10.57 -10.12
C TYR A 39 4.93 11.96 -10.74
N PRO A 40 6.07 12.18 -11.42
CA PRO A 40 6.43 13.48 -11.98
C PRO A 40 5.45 13.95 -13.08
N ASP A 41 4.96 13.03 -13.90
CA ASP A 41 3.99 13.33 -14.98
C ASP A 41 2.63 13.75 -14.41
N MET A 42 2.17 13.07 -13.35
CA MET A 42 1.01 13.49 -12.57
C MET A 42 1.18 14.91 -12.03
N PHE A 43 2.36 15.25 -11.50
CA PHE A 43 2.64 16.60 -11.00
C PHE A 43 2.58 17.65 -12.12
N GLN A 44 3.10 17.33 -13.31
CA GLN A 44 3.01 18.23 -14.47
C GLN A 44 1.54 18.49 -14.84
N ALA A 45 0.72 17.45 -14.98
CA ALA A 45 -0.70 17.59 -15.28
C ALA A 45 -1.45 18.38 -14.21
N TYR A 46 -1.17 18.11 -12.92
CA TYR A 46 -1.72 18.86 -11.79
C TYR A 46 -1.41 20.36 -11.89
N ARG A 47 -0.16 20.74 -12.20
CA ARG A 47 0.23 22.14 -12.36
C ARG A 47 -0.56 22.82 -13.47
N GLU A 48 -0.67 22.19 -14.63
CA GLU A 48 -1.42 22.76 -15.76
C GLU A 48 -2.90 23.01 -15.41
N VAL A 49 -3.53 22.10 -14.67
CA VAL A 49 -4.92 22.24 -14.24
C VAL A 49 -5.07 23.39 -13.21
N CYS A 50 -4.08 23.56 -12.34
CA CYS A 50 -4.04 24.69 -11.39
C CYS A 50 -3.82 26.03 -12.10
N ASP A 51 -2.91 26.10 -13.07
CA ASP A 51 -2.63 27.31 -13.86
C ASP A 51 -3.88 27.75 -14.65
N LYS A 52 -4.64 26.77 -15.15
CA LYS A 52 -5.95 26.99 -15.81
C LYS A 52 -7.09 27.27 -14.82
N ARG A 53 -6.82 27.31 -13.51
CA ARG A 53 -7.79 27.51 -12.40
C ARG A 53 -8.97 26.52 -12.42
N LYS A 54 -8.73 25.32 -12.93
CA LYS A 54 -9.73 24.26 -13.07
C LYS A 54 -9.84 23.38 -11.83
N LEU A 55 -8.75 23.25 -11.05
CA LEU A 55 -8.79 22.56 -9.77
C LEU A 55 -9.21 23.54 -8.67
N LYS A 56 -10.31 23.23 -7.98
CA LYS A 56 -10.88 24.02 -6.89
C LYS A 56 -11.25 23.10 -5.73
N ILE A 57 -11.48 23.67 -4.54
CA ILE A 57 -12.05 22.94 -3.41
C ILE A 57 -13.34 22.21 -3.85
N GLY A 58 -13.50 20.96 -3.43
CA GLY A 58 -14.63 20.10 -3.82
C GLY A 58 -14.55 19.53 -5.24
N THR A 59 -13.48 19.81 -5.98
CA THR A 59 -13.17 19.14 -7.25
C THR A 59 -12.06 18.13 -7.03
N LEU A 60 -12.17 16.95 -7.64
CA LEU A 60 -11.16 15.90 -7.57
C LEU A 60 -10.60 15.64 -8.96
N MET A 61 -9.29 15.37 -9.04
CA MET A 61 -8.62 14.97 -10.27
C MET A 61 -8.02 13.58 -10.07
N LEU A 62 -8.40 12.64 -10.93
CA LEU A 62 -7.86 11.29 -10.94
C LEU A 62 -6.79 11.20 -12.02
N PHE A 63 -5.63 10.66 -11.66
CA PHE A 63 -4.52 10.38 -12.56
C PHE A 63 -4.20 8.89 -12.49
N TYR A 64 -3.85 8.28 -13.62
CA TYR A 64 -3.66 6.83 -13.73
C TYR A 64 -2.17 6.53 -13.81
N GLU A 65 -1.66 5.74 -12.86
CA GLU A 65 -0.30 5.19 -12.90
C GLU A 65 -0.35 3.65 -12.80
N PRO A 66 0.69 2.96 -13.28
CA PRO A 66 0.78 1.50 -13.28
C PRO A 66 0.58 0.83 -11.92
N ASP A 67 1.16 1.39 -10.86
CA ASP A 67 1.14 0.82 -9.51
C ASP A 67 -0.11 1.25 -8.72
N HIS A 68 -0.50 2.52 -8.80
CA HIS A 68 -1.70 3.06 -8.16
C HIS A 68 -2.32 4.19 -8.98
N TRP A 69 -3.63 4.33 -8.94
CA TRP A 69 -4.23 5.59 -9.38
C TRP A 69 -4.03 6.64 -8.29
N VAL A 70 -3.83 7.90 -8.69
CA VAL A 70 -3.62 9.02 -7.79
C VAL A 70 -4.82 9.95 -7.83
N LEU A 71 -5.53 10.06 -6.71
CA LEU A 71 -6.64 11.00 -6.54
C LEU A 71 -6.13 12.28 -5.87
N LEU A 72 -6.01 13.35 -6.66
CA LEU A 72 -5.66 14.68 -6.19
C LEU A 72 -6.87 15.31 -5.48
N PHE A 73 -6.72 15.49 -4.17
CA PHE A 73 -7.76 15.97 -3.26
C PHE A 73 -7.37 17.34 -2.71
N PRO A 74 -7.99 18.44 -3.19
CA PRO A 74 -7.72 19.78 -2.69
C PRO A 74 -8.17 19.93 -1.23
N THR A 75 -7.20 20.06 -0.32
CA THR A 75 -7.42 20.36 1.10
C THR A 75 -7.04 21.79 1.45
N LYS A 76 -6.47 22.54 0.50
CA LYS A 76 -6.03 23.92 0.70
C LYS A 76 -6.26 24.72 -0.58
N GLU A 77 -6.52 26.01 -0.48
CA GLU A 77 -6.47 26.89 -1.65
C GLU A 77 -5.03 27.32 -1.92
N ASN A 78 -4.39 27.92 -0.91
CA ASN A 78 -2.98 28.28 -0.93
C ASN A 78 -2.20 27.42 0.05
N TRP A 79 -0.99 26.98 -0.31
CA TRP A 79 -0.13 26.18 0.55
C TRP A 79 0.27 26.89 1.85
N ARG A 80 0.22 28.22 1.89
CA ARG A 80 0.55 29.06 3.07
C ARG A 80 -0.54 29.11 4.15
N ASN A 81 -1.81 28.90 3.80
CA ASN A 81 -2.94 29.01 4.73
C ASN A 81 -3.24 27.64 5.37
N PRO A 82 -3.90 27.53 6.52
CA PRO A 82 -4.36 26.23 7.04
C PRO A 82 -5.46 25.60 6.15
N SER A 83 -5.73 24.31 6.38
CA SER A 83 -6.88 23.60 5.81
C SER A 83 -8.16 23.98 6.57
N ARG A 84 -9.32 23.58 6.06
CA ARG A 84 -10.62 23.78 6.72
C ARG A 84 -11.49 22.54 6.62
N ILE A 85 -12.35 22.30 7.60
CA ILE A 85 -13.24 21.13 7.62
C ILE A 85 -14.17 21.13 6.39
N GLU A 86 -14.65 22.30 5.98
CA GLU A 86 -15.54 22.45 4.82
C GLU A 86 -14.85 22.00 3.52
N TYR A 87 -13.52 22.12 3.44
CA TYR A 87 -12.77 21.66 2.28
C TYR A 87 -12.74 20.13 2.21
N ILE A 88 -12.61 19.50 3.38
CA ILE A 88 -12.62 18.04 3.53
C ILE A 88 -14.02 17.50 3.21
N GLU A 89 -15.07 18.10 3.77
CA GLU A 89 -16.46 17.72 3.48
C GLU A 89 -16.80 17.84 2.00
N ALA A 90 -16.42 18.95 1.35
CA ALA A 90 -16.68 19.15 -0.07
C ALA A 90 -15.99 18.09 -0.95
N GLY A 91 -14.73 17.78 -0.66
CA GLY A 91 -13.99 16.76 -1.41
C GLY A 91 -14.53 15.34 -1.17
N LEU A 92 -14.89 14.99 0.07
CA LEU A 92 -15.46 13.68 0.40
C LEU A 92 -16.86 13.49 -0.19
N ALA A 93 -17.69 14.54 -0.17
CA ALA A 93 -18.99 14.54 -0.82
C ALA A 93 -18.86 14.31 -2.34
N LYS A 94 -17.86 14.94 -2.98
CA LYS A 94 -17.55 14.70 -4.39
C LYS A 94 -17.07 13.26 -4.61
N PHE A 95 -16.18 12.74 -3.78
CA PHE A 95 -15.67 11.36 -3.87
C PHE A 95 -16.82 10.35 -3.80
N ARG A 96 -17.65 10.43 -2.75
CA ARG A 96 -18.83 9.57 -2.55
C ARG A 96 -19.77 9.58 -3.75
N ARG A 97 -19.95 10.73 -4.41
CA ARG A 97 -20.82 10.84 -5.58
C ARG A 97 -20.23 10.17 -6.83
N THR A 98 -18.90 10.14 -6.98
CA THR A 98 -18.28 9.76 -8.27
C THR A 98 -17.39 8.52 -8.24
N TYR A 99 -17.06 7.94 -7.08
CA TYR A 99 -16.09 6.83 -7.00
C TYR A 99 -16.50 5.63 -7.88
N ALA A 100 -17.77 5.24 -7.84
CA ALA A 100 -18.30 4.11 -8.61
C ALA A 100 -18.26 4.37 -10.12
N GLU A 101 -18.67 5.57 -10.56
CA GLU A 101 -18.60 5.99 -11.97
C GLU A 101 -17.15 6.05 -12.49
N LYS A 102 -16.19 6.25 -11.58
CA LYS A 102 -14.75 6.26 -11.87
C LYS A 102 -14.10 4.88 -11.74
N GLY A 103 -14.87 3.84 -11.43
CA GLY A 103 -14.35 2.47 -11.30
C GLY A 103 -13.44 2.26 -10.10
N ILE A 104 -13.55 3.10 -9.06
CA ILE A 104 -12.75 2.99 -7.84
C ILE A 104 -13.33 1.88 -6.97
N THR A 105 -12.55 0.82 -6.72
CA THR A 105 -12.95 -0.35 -5.92
C THR A 105 -12.26 -0.42 -4.56
N SER A 106 -11.16 0.31 -4.37
CA SER A 106 -10.50 0.49 -3.07
C SER A 106 -9.67 1.77 -3.04
N VAL A 107 -9.56 2.39 -1.87
CA VAL A 107 -8.92 3.71 -1.72
C VAL A 107 -8.16 3.84 -0.39
N ALA A 108 -6.98 4.45 -0.44
CA ALA A 108 -6.18 4.82 0.71
C ALA A 108 -6.15 6.34 0.89
N PHE A 109 -6.58 6.80 2.06
CA PHE A 109 -6.54 8.21 2.45
C PHE A 109 -5.44 8.46 3.49
N PRO A 110 -4.72 9.59 3.43
CA PRO A 110 -3.99 10.10 4.58
C PRO A 110 -4.97 10.79 5.54
N ARG A 111 -4.49 11.22 6.71
CA ARG A 111 -5.23 12.15 7.59
C ARG A 111 -5.47 13.50 6.88
N LEU A 112 -6.65 13.66 6.28
CA LEU A 112 -6.97 14.77 5.38
C LEU A 112 -6.88 16.13 6.10
N GLY A 113 -6.04 17.02 5.59
CA GLY A 113 -5.88 18.37 6.14
C GLY A 113 -5.22 18.43 7.52
N CYS A 114 -4.76 17.30 8.08
CA CYS A 114 -3.94 17.29 9.30
C CYS A 114 -2.47 17.61 8.99
N GLY A 115 -1.66 17.81 10.05
CA GLY A 115 -0.24 18.15 9.92
C GLY A 115 -0.05 19.53 9.27
N ASN A 116 0.30 19.56 7.98
CA ASN A 116 0.53 20.80 7.23
C ASN A 116 -0.74 21.64 6.96
N GLY A 117 -1.91 21.06 7.18
CA GLY A 117 -3.20 21.76 7.14
C GLY A 117 -3.73 22.13 8.52
N GLU A 118 -3.05 21.72 9.60
CA GLU A 118 -3.34 22.11 11.00
C GLU A 118 -4.72 21.71 11.55
N LEU A 119 -5.49 20.87 10.84
CA LEU A 119 -6.71 20.28 11.41
C LEU A 119 -6.37 19.20 12.45
N ASN A 120 -7.18 19.11 13.50
CA ASN A 120 -7.07 18.03 14.48
C ASN A 120 -7.69 16.75 13.92
N TRP A 121 -7.03 15.63 14.17
CA TRP A 121 -7.53 14.32 13.71
C TRP A 121 -8.89 13.96 14.34
N SER A 122 -9.11 14.34 15.60
CA SER A 122 -10.39 14.14 16.31
C SER A 122 -11.58 14.82 15.63
N ASP A 123 -11.34 15.89 14.88
CA ASP A 123 -12.38 16.63 14.15
C ASP A 123 -12.56 16.07 12.73
N VAL A 124 -11.47 15.59 12.12
CA VAL A 124 -11.46 15.07 10.73
C VAL A 124 -11.98 13.64 10.67
N GLN A 125 -11.67 12.79 11.64
CA GLN A 125 -12.07 11.38 11.64
C GLN A 125 -13.59 11.20 11.52
N PRO A 126 -14.44 11.85 12.35
CA PRO A 126 -15.90 11.71 12.24
C PRO A 126 -16.44 12.17 10.88
N VAL A 127 -15.80 13.18 10.28
CA VAL A 127 -16.15 13.66 8.94
C VAL A 127 -15.82 12.59 7.90
N MET A 128 -14.63 11.98 7.97
CA MET A 128 -14.28 10.88 7.06
C MET A 128 -15.25 9.69 7.20
N GLU A 129 -15.56 9.28 8.42
CA GLU A 129 -16.51 8.18 8.69
C GLU A 129 -17.90 8.46 8.11
N LYS A 130 -18.45 9.66 8.36
CA LYS A 130 -19.74 10.12 7.82
C LYS A 130 -19.85 9.92 6.30
N PHE A 131 -18.78 10.15 5.55
CA PHE A 131 -18.81 10.02 4.09
C PHE A 131 -18.39 8.65 3.56
N LEU A 132 -17.51 7.94 4.26
CA LEU A 132 -16.82 6.76 3.72
C LEU A 132 -17.29 5.42 4.30
N GLN A 133 -17.89 5.38 5.49
CA GLN A 133 -18.13 4.12 6.21
C GLN A 133 -19.09 3.16 5.48
N ASP A 134 -20.10 3.72 4.80
CA ASP A 134 -21.17 2.97 4.12
C ASP A 134 -20.82 2.62 2.67
N LEU A 135 -19.60 2.95 2.21
CA LEU A 135 -19.22 2.63 0.84
C LEU A 135 -18.91 1.13 0.73
N PRO A 136 -19.40 0.45 -0.33
CA PRO A 136 -19.16 -0.96 -0.60
C PRO A 136 -17.77 -1.20 -1.23
N ILE A 137 -16.76 -0.49 -0.72
CA ILE A 137 -15.36 -0.59 -1.15
C ILE A 137 -14.44 -0.65 0.07
N ASP A 138 -13.23 -1.16 -0.12
CA ASP A 138 -12.19 -1.09 0.89
C ASP A 138 -11.69 0.35 1.04
N VAL A 139 -11.74 0.86 2.27
CA VAL A 139 -11.23 2.18 2.61
C VAL A 139 -10.15 2.03 3.67
N TYR A 140 -8.95 2.48 3.34
CA TYR A 140 -7.80 2.49 4.24
C TYR A 140 -7.50 3.93 4.64
N VAL A 141 -7.27 4.18 5.92
CA VAL A 141 -6.92 5.50 6.45
C VAL A 141 -5.59 5.42 7.17
N TYR A 142 -4.56 6.03 6.60
CA TYR A 142 -3.20 6.03 7.14
C TYR A 142 -3.00 7.16 8.14
N LEU A 143 -2.70 6.78 9.38
CA LEU A 143 -2.46 7.65 10.52
C LEU A 143 -1.00 8.16 10.58
N GLY A 144 -0.10 7.57 9.79
CA GLY A 144 1.33 7.90 9.70
C GLY A 144 2.22 6.67 9.98
N MET A 145 3.54 6.86 10.03
CA MET A 145 4.51 5.76 10.22
C MET A 145 4.59 5.21 11.66
N GLY A 146 3.76 5.69 12.61
CA GLY A 146 3.86 5.32 14.02
C GLY A 146 5.09 5.93 14.74
N THR A 147 5.36 5.46 15.97
CA THR A 147 6.45 5.93 16.85
C THR A 147 7.79 5.22 16.64
N ASP A 148 7.84 4.21 15.78
CA ASP A 148 9.07 3.49 15.46
C ASP A 148 9.33 3.59 13.95
N PRO A 149 9.99 4.67 13.50
CA PRO A 149 10.39 4.77 12.12
C PRO A 149 11.64 3.90 11.97
N PHE A 150 11.49 2.65 11.53
CA PHE A 150 12.56 2.09 10.71
C PHE A 150 12.68 3.00 9.49
N PRO A 151 13.79 3.74 9.32
CA PRO A 151 13.89 4.67 8.22
C PRO A 151 14.22 3.89 6.95
N GLU A 152 13.21 3.53 6.17
CA GLU A 152 13.42 3.08 4.78
C GLU A 152 13.85 4.22 3.84
N HIS A 153 14.04 5.44 4.35
CA HIS A 153 14.52 6.57 3.59
C HIS A 153 16.05 6.62 3.48
N LYS A 154 16.61 5.73 2.66
CA LYS A 154 17.89 5.96 1.96
C LYS A 154 17.83 5.55 0.49
N ASN A 155 16.86 6.11 -0.26
CA ASN A 155 16.95 6.59 -1.65
C ASN A 155 15.56 6.55 -2.33
N GLN A 156 14.79 7.62 -2.21
CA GLN A 156 13.44 7.73 -2.81
C GLN A 156 13.47 7.95 -4.33
N GLU A 157 14.60 8.35 -4.91
CA GLU A 157 14.76 8.37 -6.38
C GLU A 157 14.96 6.96 -6.97
N LYS A 158 15.16 5.94 -6.14
CA LYS A 158 15.26 4.54 -6.58
C LYS A 158 13.95 3.79 -6.50
N THR A 159 12.92 4.25 -5.79
CA THR A 159 11.74 3.40 -5.49
C THR A 159 10.90 3.09 -6.73
N VAL A 160 10.72 4.02 -7.68
CA VAL A 160 9.92 3.74 -8.90
C VAL A 160 10.67 2.82 -9.87
N ASP A 161 11.95 3.11 -10.12
CA ASP A 161 12.79 2.23 -10.93
C ASP A 161 12.99 0.87 -10.24
N TRP A 162 13.16 0.84 -8.93
CA TRP A 162 13.21 -0.39 -8.14
C TRP A 162 11.89 -1.15 -8.22
N LEU A 163 10.73 -0.50 -8.08
CA LEU A 163 9.41 -1.14 -8.22
C LEU A 163 9.19 -1.70 -9.63
N ARG A 164 9.68 -1.01 -10.66
CA ARG A 164 9.67 -1.55 -12.02
C ARG A 164 10.61 -2.75 -12.12
N HIS A 165 11.85 -2.67 -11.64
CA HIS A 165 12.84 -3.74 -11.76
C HIS A 165 12.61 -4.94 -10.82
N ASN A 166 11.90 -4.73 -9.71
CA ASN A 166 11.60 -5.71 -8.66
C ASN A 166 10.08 -5.93 -8.54
N ALA A 167 9.33 -5.63 -9.61
CA ALA A 167 7.91 -5.93 -9.67
C ALA A 167 7.75 -7.43 -9.41
N LYS A 168 6.98 -7.78 -8.38
CA LYS A 168 6.77 -9.17 -7.97
C LYS A 168 5.53 -9.70 -8.66
N ASP A 169 5.60 -10.92 -9.18
CA ASP A 169 4.38 -11.61 -9.58
C ASP A 169 3.59 -11.96 -8.32
N MET A 170 2.39 -11.38 -8.20
CA MET A 170 1.50 -11.61 -7.06
C MET A 170 0.58 -12.82 -7.28
N SER A 171 0.74 -13.55 -8.38
CA SER A 171 0.15 -14.88 -8.55
C SER A 171 0.76 -15.86 -7.56
N PHE A 172 0.03 -16.94 -7.24
CA PHE A 172 0.59 -17.98 -6.39
C PHE A 172 1.78 -18.68 -7.06
N GLN A 173 1.71 -18.91 -8.37
CA GLN A 173 2.80 -19.50 -9.15
C GLN A 173 4.07 -18.65 -9.08
N GLY A 174 3.93 -17.33 -9.25
CA GLY A 174 5.05 -16.40 -9.19
C GLY A 174 5.70 -16.34 -7.81
N LEU A 175 4.88 -16.34 -6.76
CA LEU A 175 5.36 -16.42 -5.38
C LEU A 175 6.11 -17.73 -5.12
N GLU A 176 5.55 -18.86 -5.58
CA GLU A 176 6.18 -20.16 -5.48
C GLU A 176 7.54 -20.19 -6.22
N ASP A 177 7.58 -19.70 -7.45
CA ASP A 177 8.80 -19.65 -8.25
C ASP A 177 9.87 -18.75 -7.62
N ASP A 178 9.48 -17.60 -7.03
CA ASP A 178 10.38 -16.74 -6.28
C ASP A 178 10.96 -17.47 -5.05
N ILE A 179 10.13 -18.17 -4.28
CA ILE A 179 10.59 -18.96 -3.12
C ILE A 179 11.54 -20.09 -3.58
N ARG A 180 11.16 -20.84 -4.61
CA ARG A 180 11.99 -21.91 -5.20
C ARG A 180 13.34 -21.38 -5.67
N TYR A 181 13.33 -20.24 -6.35
CA TYR A 181 14.55 -19.58 -6.83
C TYR A 181 15.47 -19.19 -5.65
N ASN A 182 14.92 -18.54 -4.62
CA ASN A 182 15.65 -18.15 -3.43
C ASN A 182 16.17 -19.36 -2.61
N CYS A 183 15.53 -20.52 -2.73
CA CYS A 183 15.92 -21.76 -2.06
C CYS A 183 16.77 -22.71 -2.94
N SER A 184 17.09 -22.33 -4.18
CA SER A 184 17.63 -23.25 -5.19
C SER A 184 19.04 -23.77 -4.88
N ILE A 185 19.85 -22.97 -4.18
CA ILE A 185 21.25 -23.30 -3.84
C ILE A 185 21.38 -23.64 -2.36
N VAL A 186 20.76 -22.85 -1.49
CA VAL A 186 20.80 -23.00 -0.04
C VAL A 186 19.42 -22.67 0.55
N PRO A 187 19.09 -23.17 1.76
CA PRO A 187 17.90 -22.73 2.47
C PRO A 187 17.85 -21.21 2.59
N TYR A 188 16.68 -20.62 2.32
CA TYR A 188 16.50 -19.19 2.50
C TYR A 188 16.36 -18.87 3.99
N HIS A 189 17.15 -17.92 4.49
CA HIS A 189 17.19 -17.56 5.91
C HIS A 189 16.37 -16.31 6.21
N PHE A 190 15.59 -16.36 7.28
CA PHE A 190 14.79 -15.24 7.78
C PHE A 190 14.61 -15.35 9.29
N SER A 191 14.11 -14.29 9.93
CA SER A 191 13.83 -14.29 11.36
C SER A 191 12.33 -14.25 11.61
N SER A 192 11.86 -15.09 12.53
CA SER A 192 10.48 -15.13 13.00
C SER A 192 10.48 -15.26 14.52
N ASP A 193 9.74 -14.38 15.20
CA ASP A 193 9.66 -14.32 16.67
C ASP A 193 11.05 -14.33 17.37
N ARG A 194 12.00 -13.54 16.83
CA ARG A 194 13.40 -13.42 17.29
C ARG A 194 14.21 -14.72 17.21
N SER A 195 13.70 -15.73 16.53
CA SER A 195 14.43 -16.96 16.23
C SER A 195 14.86 -16.94 14.77
N ASP A 196 16.00 -17.56 14.48
CA ASP A 196 16.50 -17.72 13.12
C ASP A 196 15.90 -18.98 12.51
N TRP A 197 15.23 -18.81 11.37
CA TRP A 197 14.62 -19.88 10.61
C TRP A 197 15.28 -19.97 9.23
N CYS A 198 15.23 -21.15 8.65
CA CYS A 198 15.42 -21.30 7.23
C CYS A 198 14.26 -22.07 6.60
N VAL A 199 14.06 -21.87 5.30
CA VAL A 199 13.02 -22.56 4.53
C VAL A 199 13.63 -23.18 3.27
N LEU A 200 13.08 -24.32 2.89
CA LEU A 200 13.28 -24.96 1.59
C LEU A 200 11.93 -25.24 0.96
N TRP A 201 11.87 -25.19 -0.37
CA TRP A 201 10.71 -25.68 -1.11
C TRP A 201 10.80 -27.20 -1.32
N LYS A 202 9.80 -27.94 -0.83
CA LYS A 202 9.68 -29.40 -0.96
C LYS A 202 8.19 -29.81 -1.02
N GLU A 203 7.54 -29.61 -2.17
CA GLU A 203 6.07 -29.82 -2.32
C GLU A 203 5.27 -28.97 -1.31
N GLY A 204 5.78 -27.77 -1.03
CA GLY A 204 5.37 -26.92 0.08
C GLY A 204 6.57 -26.28 0.78
N LEU A 205 6.32 -25.61 1.90
CA LEU A 205 7.32 -24.93 2.70
C LEU A 205 7.83 -25.85 3.81
N ALA A 206 9.12 -26.15 3.79
CA ALA A 206 9.80 -26.89 4.85
C ALA A 206 10.67 -25.95 5.67
N PHE A 207 10.17 -25.56 6.84
CA PHE A 207 10.86 -24.68 7.77
C PHE A 207 11.70 -25.46 8.77
N GLU A 208 12.91 -24.99 9.05
CA GLU A 208 13.77 -25.49 10.12
C GLU A 208 14.26 -24.31 10.98
N LYS A 209 14.09 -24.46 12.30
CA LYS A 209 14.61 -23.50 13.28
C LYS A 209 16.08 -23.78 13.55
N ASN A 210 16.92 -22.75 13.39
CA ASN A 210 18.34 -22.82 13.70
C ASN A 210 18.57 -22.63 15.21
N GLY A 211 19.36 -23.51 15.83
CA GLY A 211 19.73 -23.38 17.25
C GLY A 211 19.73 -24.70 18.03
N LYS A 212 19.69 -24.59 19.36
CA LYS A 212 19.68 -25.74 20.28
C LYS A 212 18.33 -26.48 20.30
N ASP A 213 17.24 -25.75 20.14
CA ASP A 213 15.88 -26.27 20.07
C ASP A 213 15.48 -26.42 18.60
N LYS A 214 15.98 -27.49 17.95
CA LYS A 214 15.61 -27.80 16.57
C LYS A 214 14.13 -28.10 16.47
N GLU A 215 13.45 -27.35 15.62
CA GLU A 215 12.04 -27.48 15.33
C GLU A 215 11.87 -27.51 13.81
N GLN A 216 10.99 -28.38 13.32
CA GLN A 216 10.65 -28.47 11.90
C GLN A 216 9.15 -28.28 11.74
N VAL A 217 8.78 -27.43 10.79
CA VAL A 217 7.39 -27.14 10.45
C VAL A 217 7.23 -27.34 8.95
N LEU A 218 6.25 -28.13 8.56
CA LEU A 218 5.90 -28.36 7.16
C LEU A 218 4.56 -27.69 6.87
N VAL A 219 4.49 -26.98 5.75
CA VAL A 219 3.27 -26.40 5.21
C VAL A 219 3.13 -26.93 3.79
N ASP A 220 2.12 -27.76 3.54
CA ASP A 220 1.82 -28.21 2.19
C ASP A 220 1.38 -27.04 1.28
N GLU A 221 1.45 -27.28 -0.02
CA GLU A 221 1.14 -26.28 -1.04
C GLU A 221 -0.30 -25.74 -0.93
N ASP A 222 -1.28 -26.60 -0.65
CA ASP A 222 -2.69 -26.21 -0.50
C ASP A 222 -2.87 -25.28 0.70
N SER A 223 -2.30 -25.63 1.85
CA SER A 223 -2.33 -24.79 3.06
C SER A 223 -1.63 -23.44 2.83
N PHE A 224 -0.51 -23.44 2.11
CA PHE A 224 0.18 -22.20 1.76
C PHE A 224 -0.64 -21.34 0.79
N PHE A 225 -1.29 -21.95 -0.19
CA PHE A 225 -2.20 -21.28 -1.11
C PHE A 225 -3.36 -20.61 -0.38
N GLU A 226 -4.01 -21.30 0.56
CA GLU A 226 -5.11 -20.72 1.33
C GLU A 226 -4.66 -19.50 2.14
N ILE A 227 -3.50 -19.58 2.81
CA ILE A 227 -2.92 -18.44 3.55
C ILE A 227 -2.65 -17.25 2.61
N TRP A 228 -2.09 -17.51 1.44
CA TRP A 228 -1.81 -16.48 0.44
C TRP A 228 -3.11 -15.88 -0.13
N SER A 229 -4.09 -16.71 -0.45
CA SER A 229 -5.40 -16.33 -0.99
C SER A 229 -6.18 -15.45 -0.03
N ASP A 230 -6.22 -15.84 1.25
CA ASP A 230 -6.84 -15.06 2.33
C ASP A 230 -6.16 -13.71 2.51
N LEU A 231 -4.83 -13.68 2.50
CA LEU A 231 -4.06 -12.44 2.63
C LEU A 231 -4.32 -11.50 1.44
N ARG A 232 -4.33 -12.03 0.22
CA ARG A 232 -4.62 -11.27 -0.99
C ARG A 232 -6.03 -10.70 -1.01
N SER A 233 -7.00 -11.48 -0.55
CA SER A 233 -8.41 -11.07 -0.52
C SER A 233 -8.68 -9.97 0.50
N ASN A 234 -8.01 -10.02 1.66
CA ASN A 234 -8.20 -9.05 2.73
C ASN A 234 -7.28 -7.82 2.61
N GLY A 235 -6.10 -8.01 2.02
CA GLY A 235 -5.01 -7.03 1.89
C GLY A 235 -4.23 -6.74 3.18
N ILE A 236 -4.79 -7.10 4.33
CA ILE A 236 -4.25 -6.87 5.68
C ILE A 236 -4.51 -8.10 6.53
N ALA A 237 -3.54 -8.46 7.37
CA ALA A 237 -3.66 -9.51 8.37
C ALA A 237 -3.18 -9.03 9.74
N ALA A 238 -3.95 -9.30 10.80
CA ALA A 238 -3.48 -9.06 12.16
C ALA A 238 -2.36 -10.05 12.53
N ARG A 239 -1.39 -9.60 13.31
CA ARG A 239 -0.30 -10.44 13.82
C ARG A 239 -0.89 -11.51 14.73
N ARG A 240 -0.80 -12.77 14.32
CA ARG A 240 -1.26 -13.93 15.08
C ARG A 240 -0.30 -14.26 16.22
N THR A 241 -0.73 -15.16 17.11
CA THR A 241 0.09 -15.61 18.24
C THR A 241 1.42 -16.21 17.76
N ALA A 242 2.49 -15.91 18.51
CA ALA A 242 3.83 -16.44 18.26
C ALA A 242 3.81 -17.97 18.14
N GLY A 243 4.58 -18.49 17.18
CA GLY A 243 4.64 -19.94 16.89
C GLY A 243 3.45 -20.53 16.11
N SER A 244 2.51 -19.71 15.62
CA SER A 244 1.52 -20.18 14.63
C SER A 244 2.15 -20.37 13.25
N LEU A 245 1.62 -21.31 12.47
CA LEU A 245 2.07 -21.58 11.11
C LEU A 245 1.88 -20.35 10.21
N GLU A 246 0.74 -19.68 10.32
CA GLU A 246 0.43 -18.47 9.56
C GLU A 246 1.40 -17.34 9.89
N ARG A 247 1.81 -17.19 11.15
CA ARG A 247 2.82 -16.20 11.57
C ARG A 247 4.16 -16.46 10.87
N LEU A 248 4.61 -17.71 10.83
CA LEU A 248 5.87 -18.09 10.20
C LEU A 248 5.86 -17.83 8.69
N VAL A 249 4.74 -18.14 8.01
CA VAL A 249 4.54 -17.83 6.59
C VAL A 249 4.54 -16.31 6.36
N MET A 250 3.85 -15.53 7.19
CA MET A 250 3.81 -14.07 7.05
C MET A 250 5.19 -13.43 7.27
N ASP A 251 5.98 -13.93 8.23
CA ASP A 251 7.35 -13.45 8.46
C ASP A 251 8.30 -13.82 7.29
N LEU A 252 8.11 -14.99 6.66
CA LEU A 252 8.79 -15.33 5.41
C LEU A 252 8.41 -14.33 4.29
N LEU A 253 7.11 -14.11 4.05
CA LEU A 253 6.64 -13.19 3.01
C LEU A 253 7.09 -11.74 3.25
N LEU A 254 7.15 -11.32 4.51
CA LEU A 254 7.73 -10.04 4.92
C LEU A 254 9.22 -9.97 4.57
N SER A 255 10.01 -11.00 4.90
CA SER A 255 11.45 -11.03 4.58
C SER A 255 11.73 -11.02 3.08
N LEU A 256 10.85 -11.63 2.29
CA LEU A 256 10.90 -11.62 0.83
C LEU A 256 10.41 -10.29 0.22
N GLY A 257 9.81 -9.39 1.01
CA GLY A 257 9.35 -8.06 0.58
C GLY A 257 7.92 -8.02 0.01
N TYR A 258 7.16 -9.11 0.07
CA TYR A 258 5.76 -9.13 -0.35
C TYR A 258 4.85 -8.36 0.61
N LEU A 259 5.26 -8.26 1.88
CA LEU A 259 4.50 -7.61 2.95
C LEU A 259 5.26 -6.42 3.56
N SER A 260 4.53 -5.59 4.29
CA SER A 260 5.08 -4.58 5.19
C SER A 260 4.45 -4.72 6.56
N GLU A 261 5.22 -4.45 7.62
CA GLU A 261 4.69 -4.36 8.98
C GLU A 261 3.82 -3.11 9.13
N ILE A 262 2.69 -3.26 9.80
CA ILE A 262 1.78 -2.17 10.11
C ILE A 262 1.21 -2.31 11.53
N ARG A 263 0.61 -1.23 12.04
CA ARG A 263 -0.31 -1.32 13.19
C ARG A 263 -1.72 -0.99 12.74
N ILE A 264 -2.65 -1.89 13.04
CA ILE A 264 -4.07 -1.72 12.75
C ILE A 264 -4.69 -1.08 13.99
N SER A 265 -5.35 0.06 13.81
CA SER A 265 -6.05 0.75 14.90
C SER A 265 -7.54 0.45 14.84
N ASP A 266 -8.13 0.09 15.98
CA ASP A 266 -9.59 0.11 16.12
C ASP A 266 -10.07 1.57 16.03
N GLY A 267 -11.05 1.82 15.16
CA GLY A 267 -11.54 3.17 14.91
C GLY A 267 -12.30 3.79 16.08
N LYS A 268 -12.82 2.97 17.01
CA LYS A 268 -13.63 3.41 18.15
C LYS A 268 -12.81 3.49 19.43
N THR A 269 -11.99 2.49 19.72
CA THR A 269 -11.21 2.41 20.97
C THR A 269 -9.82 3.03 20.82
N GLY A 270 -9.30 3.14 19.59
CA GLY A 270 -7.92 3.54 19.33
C GLY A 270 -6.88 2.50 19.73
N GLU A 271 -7.33 1.30 20.13
CA GLU A 271 -6.44 0.17 20.44
C GLU A 271 -5.69 -0.25 19.19
N LYS A 272 -4.40 -0.54 19.34
CA LYS A 272 -3.52 -0.87 18.22
C LYS A 272 -3.05 -2.30 18.32
N THR A 273 -3.20 -3.03 17.23
CA THR A 273 -2.66 -4.38 17.07
C THR A 273 -1.63 -4.39 15.97
N GLU A 274 -0.52 -5.08 16.17
CA GLU A 274 0.46 -5.30 15.10
C GLU A 274 -0.15 -6.16 13.99
N GLY A 275 0.36 -6.00 12.77
CA GLY A 275 -0.13 -6.74 11.61
C GLY A 275 0.76 -6.58 10.39
N TYR A 276 0.25 -7.06 9.28
CA TYR A 276 0.89 -7.07 7.98
C TYR A 276 -0.02 -6.46 6.94
N GLN A 277 0.59 -5.86 5.93
CA GLN A 277 -0.07 -5.33 4.75
C GLN A 277 0.60 -5.91 3.52
N ILE A 278 -0.20 -6.31 2.53
CA ILE A 278 0.33 -6.77 1.25
C ILE A 278 0.73 -5.59 0.36
N ASN A 279 1.88 -5.69 -0.29
CA ASN A 279 2.45 -4.66 -1.16
C ASN A 279 1.87 -4.76 -2.60
N SER A 280 0.55 -4.72 -2.75
CA SER A 280 -0.10 -5.03 -4.05
C SER A 280 0.26 -4.08 -5.20
N GLY A 281 0.72 -2.86 -4.89
CA GLY A 281 1.18 -1.91 -5.90
C GLY A 281 2.33 -2.45 -6.75
N GLU A 282 3.18 -3.32 -6.17
CA GLU A 282 4.32 -3.93 -6.87
C GLU A 282 3.85 -4.95 -7.91
N GLY A 283 2.78 -5.68 -7.60
CA GLY A 283 2.18 -6.65 -8.53
C GLY A 283 1.55 -6.04 -9.76
N ARG A 284 0.86 -4.91 -9.62
CA ARG A 284 0.21 -4.24 -10.76
C ARG A 284 1.22 -3.77 -11.81
N VAL A 285 2.44 -3.44 -11.39
CA VAL A 285 3.54 -3.11 -12.30
C VAL A 285 4.05 -4.35 -13.03
N TYR A 286 4.10 -5.51 -12.36
CA TYR A 286 4.53 -6.77 -12.97
C TYR A 286 3.58 -7.21 -14.09
N ASP A 287 2.27 -7.21 -13.82
CA ASP A 287 1.24 -7.59 -14.80
C ASP A 287 1.31 -6.76 -16.09
N LEU A 288 1.69 -5.48 -15.98
CA LEU A 288 1.87 -4.60 -17.13
C LEU A 288 3.12 -4.93 -17.94
N LYS A 289 4.22 -5.33 -17.29
CA LYS A 289 5.45 -5.77 -17.97
C LYS A 289 5.26 -7.08 -18.73
N GLY A 290 4.63 -8.07 -18.11
CA GLY A 290 4.34 -9.35 -18.77
C GLY A 290 3.56 -9.15 -20.08
N ARG A 291 2.55 -8.27 -20.07
CA ARG A 291 1.78 -7.93 -21.28
C ARG A 291 2.59 -7.20 -22.35
N SER A 292 3.54 -6.32 -21.98
CA SER A 292 4.38 -5.64 -22.98
C SER A 292 5.38 -6.58 -23.66
N ASP A 293 5.89 -7.57 -22.93
CA ASP A 293 6.83 -8.56 -23.44
C ASP A 293 6.12 -9.57 -24.38
N GLU A 294 4.89 -9.98 -24.05
CA GLU A 294 4.05 -10.80 -24.95
C GLU A 294 3.68 -10.07 -26.25
N LEU A 295 3.42 -8.76 -26.19
CA LEU A 295 3.10 -7.96 -27.39
C LEU A 295 4.33 -7.66 -28.26
N SER A 296 5.53 -7.63 -27.68
CA SER A 296 6.78 -7.42 -28.42
C SER A 296 7.39 -8.72 -28.98
N GLY A 297 7.04 -9.88 -28.41
CA GLY A 297 7.43 -11.20 -28.92
C GLY A 297 6.72 -11.64 -30.21
N ASN A 298 5.67 -10.94 -30.66
CA ASN A 298 4.89 -11.31 -31.85
C ASN A 298 5.38 -10.66 -33.17
N HIS A 299 6.60 -10.10 -33.22
CA HIS A 299 7.14 -9.44 -34.41
C HIS A 299 8.42 -10.06 -35.00
N SER A 300 8.73 -11.31 -34.70
CA SER A 300 9.85 -12.01 -35.36
C SER A 300 9.52 -13.43 -35.82
N GLU A 301 8.46 -13.61 -36.61
CA GLU A 301 8.37 -14.71 -37.56
C GLU A 301 7.68 -14.23 -38.84
N LYS A 302 8.48 -13.75 -39.80
CA LYS A 302 8.26 -13.84 -41.25
C LYS A 302 9.60 -13.82 -41.98
#